data_AF-A0A177M5E1-F1
#
_entry.id   AF-A0A177M5E1-F1
#
_cell.length_a   1.000
_cell.length_b   1.000
_cell.length_c   1.000
_cell.angle_alpha   90.00
_cell.angle_beta   90.00
_cell.angle_gamma   90.00
#
_symmetry.space_group_name_H-M   'P 1'
#
loop_
_entity.id
_entity.type
_entity.pdbx_description
1 polymer ?
#
loop_
_entity_poly.entity_id
_entity_poly.type
_entity_poly.pdbx_seq_one_letter_code
_entity_poly.pdbx_strand_id
1 'polypeptide(L)'
;MSKLRIFVSTLALVWLPNAQAAYSGSLSFVQPTGTVDVTDNIPVWLKLSLDATSDPLVFSSVGGGNPPFGINPANYPTSFSYYDSGTSQSVYINNGVLVAVDTIFLSTSIGCTGTFLADGCSSAPYEFNFDTSSPDSILTKQNIALSPGDSLDYLLGTFTPNNGAAPAGNYEFYASGLTMYFYGTVRAPKLDDNGAPVLDGNGDPVLVDFVNAEGSFEIASTACAVQTGPTCPDIFARTAVAAPVPVPAAFWLFGSAMLGFVGYSRRGVSARLV
;
A
#
# COMPACT_ATOMS: atom_id res chain seq x y z
N MET A 1 53.33 13.01 -51.32
CA MET A 1 53.44 11.91 -50.35
C MET A 1 53.11 12.50 -48.98
N SER A 2 51.84 12.47 -48.53
CA SER A 2 51.27 11.51 -47.56
C SER A 2 52.16 11.35 -46.32
N LYS A 3 51.74 11.68 -45.10
CA LYS A 3 50.64 11.01 -44.37
C LYS A 3 49.96 11.94 -43.36
N LEU A 4 48.66 12.15 -43.55
CA LEU A 4 47.73 12.70 -42.55
C LEU A 4 47.46 11.60 -41.51
N ARG A 5 47.77 11.85 -40.23
CA ARG A 5 47.45 10.93 -39.13
C ARG A 5 46.09 11.33 -38.55
N ILE A 6 45.08 10.52 -38.83
CA ILE A 6 43.75 10.58 -38.22
C ILE A 6 43.90 10.08 -36.77
N PHE A 7 43.65 10.95 -35.79
CA PHE A 7 43.44 10.52 -34.42
C PHE A 7 42.03 9.96 -34.30
N VAL A 8 41.93 8.66 -34.03
CA VAL A 8 40.67 7.97 -33.73
C VAL A 8 40.27 8.31 -32.31
N SER A 9 39.05 8.81 -32.20
CA SER A 9 38.34 9.25 -31.01
C SER A 9 38.16 8.12 -30.00
N THR A 10 38.61 8.28 -28.76
CA THR A 10 38.07 7.54 -27.61
C THR A 10 36.84 8.30 -27.14
N LEU A 11 35.66 7.80 -27.52
CA LEU A 11 34.41 8.15 -26.85
C LEU A 11 34.58 7.81 -25.36
N ALA A 12 34.58 8.80 -24.49
CA ALA A 12 34.36 8.55 -23.07
C ALA A 12 32.93 8.01 -22.94
N LEU A 13 32.77 6.73 -22.58
CA LEU A 13 31.53 6.26 -21.98
C LEU A 13 31.40 6.98 -20.64
N VAL A 14 30.77 8.15 -20.68
CA VAL A 14 30.21 8.75 -19.48
C VAL A 14 29.16 7.75 -19.01
N TRP A 15 29.45 7.04 -17.92
CA TRP A 15 28.44 6.37 -17.13
C TRP A 15 27.48 7.46 -16.65
N LEU A 16 26.42 7.68 -17.43
CA LEU A 16 25.29 8.45 -16.94
C LEU A 16 24.75 7.65 -15.76
N PRO A 17 24.58 8.26 -14.57
CA PRO A 17 23.77 7.64 -13.54
C PRO A 17 22.40 7.40 -14.17
N ASN A 18 22.00 6.13 -14.28
CA ASN A 18 20.64 5.78 -14.69
C ASN A 18 19.72 6.47 -13.69
N ALA A 19 18.95 7.46 -14.15
CA ALA A 19 17.95 8.12 -13.34
C ALA A 19 16.95 7.04 -12.90
N GLN A 20 17.07 6.55 -11.67
CA GLN A 20 16.22 5.49 -11.15
C GLN A 20 14.92 6.09 -10.61
N ALA A 21 13.92 6.13 -11.48
CA ALA A 21 12.52 5.94 -11.13
C ALA A 21 11.86 5.25 -12.32
N ALA A 22 12.07 3.93 -12.45
CA ALA A 22 11.60 3.17 -13.60
C ALA A 22 10.08 2.99 -13.61
N TYR A 23 9.49 2.81 -12.43
CA TYR A 23 8.05 2.77 -12.26
C TYR A 23 7.61 4.01 -11.50
N SER A 24 6.63 4.72 -12.05
CA SER A 24 6.01 5.87 -11.41
C SER A 24 4.51 5.73 -11.54
N GLY A 25 3.81 5.80 -10.42
CA GLY A 25 2.36 5.72 -10.40
C GLY A 25 1.77 6.33 -9.14
N SER A 26 0.45 6.27 -9.07
CA SER A 26 -0.34 6.77 -7.94
C SER A 26 -1.38 5.75 -7.52
N LEU A 27 -1.72 5.78 -6.23
CA LEU A 27 -2.87 5.08 -5.69
C LEU A 27 -3.98 6.10 -5.41
N SER A 28 -5.22 5.73 -5.68
CA SER A 28 -6.40 6.51 -5.32
C SER A 28 -7.53 5.59 -4.85
N PHE A 29 -8.40 6.09 -3.97
CA PHE A 29 -9.54 5.29 -3.51
C PHE A 29 -10.63 5.22 -4.58
N VAL A 30 -11.08 4.00 -4.94
CA VAL A 30 -12.13 3.79 -5.97
C VAL A 30 -13.47 4.38 -5.52
N GLN A 31 -13.81 4.22 -4.25
CA GLN A 31 -14.97 4.83 -3.61
C GLN A 31 -14.50 5.60 -2.36
N PRO A 32 -14.05 6.86 -2.53
CA PRO A 32 -13.44 7.61 -1.45
C PRO A 32 -14.43 7.93 -0.34
N THR A 33 -15.72 8.19 -0.66
CA THR A 33 -16.73 8.54 0.35
C THR A 33 -17.92 7.58 0.37
N GLY A 34 -18.58 7.43 1.51
CA GLY A 34 -19.83 6.67 1.61
C GLY A 34 -20.46 6.66 3.00
N THR A 35 -21.66 6.08 3.10
CA THR A 35 -22.35 5.81 4.36
C THR A 35 -22.42 4.30 4.56
N VAL A 36 -22.23 3.85 5.80
CA VAL A 36 -22.25 2.43 6.20
C VAL A 36 -23.00 2.27 7.50
N ASP A 37 -23.54 1.08 7.76
CA ASP A 37 -24.03 0.76 9.10
C ASP A 37 -22.84 0.55 10.05
N VAL A 38 -23.06 0.84 11.34
CA VAL A 38 -22.04 0.67 12.39
C VAL A 38 -21.47 -0.75 12.51
N THR A 39 -22.17 -1.75 11.96
CA THR A 39 -21.76 -3.17 11.95
C THR A 39 -21.09 -3.60 10.65
N ASP A 40 -21.01 -2.73 9.66
CA ASP A 40 -20.53 -3.11 8.33
C ASP A 40 -19.01 -3.34 8.31
N ASN A 41 -18.62 -4.37 7.57
CA ASN A 41 -17.26 -4.53 7.10
C ASN A 41 -17.08 -3.65 5.85
N ILE A 42 -16.05 -2.81 5.86
CA ILE A 42 -15.87 -1.77 4.85
C ILE A 42 -14.66 -2.12 3.98
N PRO A 43 -14.88 -2.60 2.74
CA PRO A 43 -13.78 -2.90 1.84
C PRO A 43 -13.11 -1.61 1.35
N VAL A 44 -11.80 -1.61 1.29
CA VAL A 44 -10.97 -0.51 0.78
C VAL A 44 -10.40 -0.92 -0.56
N TRP A 45 -11.01 -0.40 -1.62
CA TRP A 45 -10.55 -0.59 -3.00
C TRP A 45 -9.66 0.56 -3.42
N LEU A 46 -8.51 0.20 -3.98
CA LEU A 46 -7.54 1.14 -4.54
C LEU A 46 -7.44 0.96 -6.04
N LYS A 47 -7.24 2.08 -6.73
CA LYS A 47 -6.87 2.15 -8.13
C LYS A 47 -5.39 2.50 -8.23
N LEU A 48 -4.59 1.56 -8.72
CA LEU A 48 -3.23 1.81 -9.18
C LEU A 48 -3.30 2.41 -10.58
N SER A 49 -2.74 3.61 -10.76
CA SER A 49 -2.61 4.25 -12.07
C SER A 49 -1.13 4.45 -12.38
N LEU A 50 -0.68 3.95 -13.52
CA LEU A 50 0.70 4.09 -13.96
C LEU A 50 0.86 5.41 -14.73
N ASP A 51 1.87 6.20 -14.42
CA ASP A 51 2.08 7.48 -15.08
C ASP A 51 2.37 7.29 -16.58
N ALA A 52 1.94 8.26 -17.40
CA ALA A 52 2.14 8.20 -18.85
C ALA A 52 3.62 8.19 -19.28
N THR A 53 4.53 8.60 -18.39
CA THR A 53 5.98 8.58 -18.61
C THR A 53 6.70 7.43 -17.90
N SER A 54 5.97 6.56 -17.20
CA SER A 54 6.53 5.38 -16.54
C SER A 54 6.97 4.33 -17.56
N ASP A 55 7.85 3.40 -17.17
CA ASP A 55 7.98 2.14 -17.88
C ASP A 55 6.74 1.26 -17.69
N PRO A 56 6.39 0.38 -18.65
CA PRO A 56 5.30 -0.57 -18.50
C PRO A 56 5.57 -1.54 -17.34
N LEU A 57 4.58 -1.71 -16.46
CA LEU A 57 4.66 -2.68 -15.36
C LEU A 57 4.18 -4.05 -15.87
N VAL A 58 5.13 -4.93 -16.17
CA VAL A 58 4.87 -6.33 -16.49
C VAL A 58 5.43 -7.18 -15.35
N PHE A 59 4.55 -7.64 -14.47
CA PHE A 59 4.94 -8.49 -13.34
C PHE A 59 4.37 -9.89 -13.52
N SER A 60 5.20 -10.90 -13.27
CA SER A 60 4.80 -12.29 -13.11
C SER A 60 5.40 -12.83 -11.83
N SER A 61 4.60 -13.51 -11.02
CA SER A 61 5.07 -14.21 -9.82
C SER A 61 5.94 -15.43 -10.13
N VAL A 62 6.04 -15.83 -11.41
CA VAL A 62 6.84 -16.97 -11.86
C VAL A 62 8.14 -16.45 -12.49
N GLY A 63 9.26 -16.72 -11.84
CA GLY A 63 10.59 -16.20 -12.23
C GLY A 63 11.18 -16.76 -13.54
N GLY A 64 10.51 -17.69 -14.21
CA GLY A 64 11.04 -18.42 -15.38
C GLY A 64 11.09 -17.64 -16.70
N GLY A 65 10.65 -16.38 -16.72
CA GLY A 65 10.64 -15.52 -17.92
C GLY A 65 11.99 -14.88 -18.25
N ASN A 66 12.09 -14.30 -19.45
CA ASN A 66 13.14 -13.36 -19.82
C ASN A 66 12.46 -12.05 -20.28
N PRO A 67 12.49 -10.97 -19.47
CA PRO A 67 13.24 -10.85 -18.21
C PRO A 67 12.60 -11.62 -17.03
N PRO A 68 13.38 -11.98 -15.98
CA PRO A 68 12.86 -12.66 -14.79
C PRO A 68 11.69 -11.92 -14.16
N PHE A 69 10.63 -12.64 -13.79
CA PHE A 69 9.39 -12.07 -13.23
C PHE A 69 8.73 -10.98 -14.11
N GLY A 70 9.10 -10.87 -15.39
CA GLY A 70 8.63 -9.81 -16.29
C GLY A 70 9.30 -8.45 -16.10
N ILE A 71 10.18 -8.28 -15.11
CA ILE A 71 10.76 -7.00 -14.72
C ILE A 71 12.08 -6.77 -15.44
N ASN A 72 12.16 -5.69 -16.24
CA ASN A 72 13.41 -5.31 -16.92
C ASN A 72 14.54 -5.09 -15.89
N PRO A 73 15.72 -5.71 -16.03
CA PRO A 73 16.86 -5.51 -15.12
C PRO A 73 17.32 -4.06 -14.99
N ALA A 74 17.04 -3.19 -15.96
CA ALA A 74 17.27 -1.75 -15.84
C ALA A 74 16.48 -1.11 -14.69
N ASN A 75 15.41 -1.76 -14.25
CA ASN A 75 14.46 -1.28 -13.26
C ASN A 75 14.70 -1.89 -11.88
N TYR A 76 15.75 -2.69 -11.71
CA TYR A 76 16.14 -3.23 -10.41
C TYR A 76 16.73 -2.13 -9.53
N PRO A 77 16.51 -2.16 -8.21
CA PRO A 77 17.14 -1.21 -7.30
C PRO A 77 18.67 -1.36 -7.36
N THR A 78 19.39 -0.28 -7.06
CA THR A 78 20.86 -0.31 -6.88
C THR A 78 21.29 -0.35 -5.41
N SER A 79 20.33 -0.21 -4.49
CA SER A 79 20.58 -0.22 -3.06
C SER A 79 19.91 -1.43 -2.43
N PHE A 80 20.68 -2.17 -1.64
CA PHE A 80 20.24 -3.41 -1.01
C PHE A 80 20.67 -3.47 0.46
N SER A 81 19.97 -4.25 1.26
CA SER A 81 20.38 -4.70 2.58
C SER A 81 20.75 -6.18 2.53
N TYR A 82 21.76 -6.57 3.30
CA TYR A 82 22.17 -7.95 3.47
C TYR A 82 22.41 -8.22 4.95
N TYR A 83 21.84 -9.30 5.48
CA TYR A 83 22.10 -9.72 6.85
C TYR A 83 23.24 -10.74 6.89
N ASP A 84 24.38 -10.34 7.46
CA ASP A 84 25.52 -11.23 7.68
C ASP A 84 25.30 -12.03 8.96
N SER A 85 25.01 -13.33 8.81
CA SER A 85 24.79 -14.24 9.93
C SER A 85 26.07 -14.55 10.72
N GLY A 86 27.25 -14.39 10.12
CA GLY A 86 28.53 -14.58 10.79
C GLY A 86 28.85 -13.47 11.78
N THR A 87 28.42 -12.24 11.49
CA THR A 87 28.63 -11.06 12.36
C THR A 87 27.38 -10.60 13.08
N SER A 88 26.21 -11.14 12.75
CA SER A 88 24.90 -10.68 13.22
C SER A 88 24.65 -9.19 12.94
N GLN A 89 25.07 -8.71 11.77
CA GLN A 89 24.96 -7.31 11.37
C GLN A 89 24.29 -7.16 10.01
N SER A 90 23.58 -6.04 9.83
CA SER A 90 23.06 -5.64 8.52
C SER A 90 24.08 -4.80 7.78
N VAL A 91 24.38 -5.18 6.54
CA VAL A 91 25.24 -4.48 5.61
C VAL A 91 24.37 -3.78 4.58
N TYR A 92 24.60 -2.48 4.38
CA TYR A 92 23.96 -1.72 3.32
C TYR A 92 24.88 -1.68 2.11
N ILE A 93 24.37 -2.18 0.99
CA ILE A 93 25.07 -2.25 -0.28
C ILE A 93 24.55 -1.11 -1.14
N ASN A 94 25.41 -0.15 -1.46
CA ASN A 94 25.11 0.92 -2.41
C ASN A 94 25.74 0.59 -3.76
N ASN A 95 25.05 0.92 -4.85
CA ASN A 95 25.48 0.62 -6.22
C ASN A 95 25.70 -0.88 -6.48
N GLY A 96 24.92 -1.73 -5.81
CA GLY A 96 24.92 -3.17 -6.04
C GLY A 96 24.21 -3.52 -7.33
N VAL A 97 24.66 -4.62 -7.96
CA VAL A 97 24.01 -5.18 -9.16
C VAL A 97 23.40 -6.52 -8.78
N LEU A 98 22.08 -6.65 -8.94
CA LEU A 98 21.39 -7.94 -8.76
C LEU A 98 21.74 -8.88 -9.92
N VAL A 99 22.62 -9.85 -9.66
CA VAL A 99 23.17 -10.76 -10.68
C VAL A 99 22.43 -12.10 -10.76
N ALA A 100 21.68 -12.46 -9.71
CA ALA A 100 20.73 -13.55 -9.71
C ALA A 100 19.49 -13.12 -8.93
N VAL A 101 18.31 -13.39 -9.47
CA VAL A 101 17.02 -13.05 -8.86
C VAL A 101 16.38 -14.33 -8.35
N ASP A 102 16.13 -14.40 -7.04
CA ASP A 102 15.46 -15.53 -6.42
C ASP A 102 13.95 -15.29 -6.37
N THR A 103 13.52 -14.08 -5.99
CA THR A 103 12.10 -13.71 -5.93
C THR A 103 11.91 -12.21 -6.11
N ILE A 104 10.85 -11.84 -6.83
CA ILE A 104 10.29 -10.49 -6.82
C ILE A 104 8.83 -10.61 -6.37
N PHE A 105 8.42 -9.74 -5.44
CA PHE A 105 7.03 -9.70 -4.99
C PHE A 105 6.55 -8.29 -4.68
N LEU A 106 5.24 -8.13 -4.69
CA LEU A 106 4.57 -6.90 -4.28
C LEU A 106 4.20 -6.96 -2.81
N SER A 107 4.24 -5.81 -2.15
CA SER A 107 3.77 -5.63 -0.79
C SER A 107 2.94 -4.36 -0.71
N THR A 108 1.92 -4.38 0.14
CA THR A 108 1.08 -3.23 0.41
C THR A 108 1.29 -2.75 1.84
N SER A 109 1.25 -1.43 2.03
CA SER A 109 1.34 -0.81 3.35
C SER A 109 0.16 0.12 3.59
N ILE A 110 -0.07 0.43 4.86
CA ILE A 110 -0.99 1.48 5.30
C ILE A 110 -0.29 2.40 6.28
N GLY A 111 -0.68 3.67 6.29
CA GLY A 111 -0.32 4.59 7.37
C GLY A 111 -1.29 4.45 8.54
N CYS A 112 -0.76 4.50 9.75
CA CYS A 112 -1.51 4.43 11.00
C CYS A 112 -2.10 5.78 11.43
N THR A 113 -2.66 6.53 10.48
CA THR A 113 -3.25 7.84 10.73
C THR A 113 -4.70 7.85 10.27
N GLY A 114 -5.51 8.72 10.91
CA GLY A 114 -6.93 8.81 10.66
C GLY A 114 -7.76 8.18 11.78
N THR A 115 -9.07 8.41 11.71
CA THR A 115 -9.99 8.04 12.79
C THR A 115 -10.45 6.59 12.70
N PHE A 116 -10.18 5.89 11.59
CA PHE A 116 -10.38 4.44 11.49
C PHE A 116 -9.44 3.65 12.41
N LEU A 117 -8.14 4.01 12.43
CA LEU A 117 -7.06 3.22 13.05
C LEU A 117 -6.49 3.83 14.32
N ALA A 118 -7.01 4.99 14.75
CA ALA A 118 -6.41 5.84 15.77
C ALA A 118 -4.92 6.13 15.47
N ASP A 119 -4.25 6.89 16.34
CA ASP A 119 -2.83 7.12 16.17
C ASP A 119 -2.06 5.84 16.51
N GLY A 120 -1.34 5.28 15.53
CA GLY A 120 -0.45 4.14 15.73
C GLY A 120 -1.09 2.75 15.55
N CYS A 121 -2.21 2.63 14.83
CA CYS A 121 -2.85 1.34 14.49
C CYS A 121 -3.22 0.50 15.72
N SER A 122 -3.57 1.15 16.83
CA SER A 122 -3.89 0.46 18.08
C SER A 122 -5.14 1.05 18.73
N SER A 123 -5.94 0.20 19.40
CA SER A 123 -7.12 0.61 20.18
C SER A 123 -8.14 1.48 19.42
N ALA A 124 -8.36 1.18 18.15
CA ALA A 124 -9.21 1.97 17.28
C ALA A 124 -10.66 1.44 17.20
N PRO A 125 -11.60 2.19 16.62
CA PRO A 125 -12.97 1.70 16.38
C PRO A 125 -13.05 0.58 15.33
N TYR A 126 -12.06 0.49 14.45
CA TYR A 126 -11.95 -0.55 13.44
C TYR A 126 -10.57 -1.21 13.49
N GLU A 127 -10.50 -2.46 13.06
CA GLU A 127 -9.26 -3.16 12.70
C GLU A 127 -9.14 -3.22 11.18
N PHE A 128 -7.95 -2.95 10.64
CA PHE A 128 -7.69 -3.15 9.22
C PHE A 128 -7.09 -4.53 8.95
N ASN A 129 -7.76 -5.31 8.13
CA ASN A 129 -7.30 -6.61 7.69
C ASN A 129 -6.88 -6.51 6.23
N PHE A 130 -5.59 -6.69 5.95
CA PHE A 130 -5.08 -6.77 4.57
C PHE A 130 -5.70 -7.95 3.84
N ASP A 131 -6.08 -7.73 2.58
CA ASP A 131 -6.47 -8.83 1.71
C ASP A 131 -5.22 -9.46 1.09
N THR A 132 -4.83 -10.62 1.61
CA THR A 132 -3.61 -11.34 1.21
C THR A 132 -3.88 -12.56 0.35
N SER A 133 -5.16 -12.89 0.09
CA SER A 133 -5.52 -14.20 -0.47
C SER A 133 -6.70 -14.19 -1.44
N SER A 134 -7.51 -13.13 -1.50
CA SER A 134 -8.61 -13.09 -2.46
C SER A 134 -8.09 -12.89 -3.90
N PRO A 135 -8.89 -13.23 -4.94
CA PRO A 135 -8.56 -12.94 -6.35
C PRO A 135 -8.46 -11.43 -6.68
N ASP A 136 -9.04 -10.58 -5.83
CA ASP A 136 -9.06 -9.14 -6.00
C ASP A 136 -7.83 -8.46 -5.36
N SER A 137 -7.11 -9.16 -4.48
CA SER A 137 -5.85 -8.71 -3.91
C SER A 137 -4.79 -8.51 -5.00
N ILE A 138 -4.01 -7.43 -4.90
CA ILE A 138 -2.82 -7.26 -5.73
C ILE A 138 -1.72 -8.27 -5.40
N LEU A 139 -1.71 -8.82 -4.18
CA LEU A 139 -0.69 -9.74 -3.69
C LEU A 139 -0.85 -11.16 -4.25
N THR A 140 -2.06 -11.52 -4.70
CA THR A 140 -2.35 -12.83 -5.30
C THR A 140 -2.35 -12.82 -6.82
N LYS A 141 -2.42 -11.63 -7.44
CA LYS A 141 -2.39 -11.47 -8.89
C LYS A 141 -1.04 -11.95 -9.42
N GLN A 142 -1.07 -13.15 -10.00
CA GLN A 142 0.12 -13.83 -10.52
C GLN A 142 0.72 -13.14 -11.74
N ASN A 143 -0.09 -12.37 -12.48
CA ASN A 143 0.35 -11.64 -13.67
C ASN A 143 -0.32 -10.27 -13.69
N ILE A 144 0.49 -9.23 -13.83
CA ILE A 144 0.04 -7.84 -14.02
C ILE A 144 0.71 -7.33 -15.28
N ALA A 145 -0.06 -6.69 -16.15
CA ALA A 145 0.45 -6.00 -17.33
C ALA A 145 -0.27 -4.66 -17.42
N LEU A 146 0.44 -3.58 -17.11
CA LEU A 146 -0.05 -2.21 -17.22
C LEU A 146 0.88 -1.43 -18.15
N SER A 147 0.31 -0.87 -19.21
CA SER A 147 1.00 0.09 -20.06
C SER A 147 1.03 1.46 -19.34
N PRO A 148 1.93 2.37 -19.74
CA PRO A 148 1.90 3.74 -19.24
C PRO A 148 0.54 4.39 -19.50
N GLY A 149 -0.07 4.97 -18.46
CA GLY A 149 -1.44 5.51 -18.49
C GLY A 149 -2.55 4.50 -18.19
N ASP A 150 -2.27 3.20 -18.13
CA ASP A 150 -3.25 2.19 -17.72
C ASP A 150 -3.48 2.21 -16.20
N SER A 151 -4.56 1.58 -15.78
CA SER A 151 -4.90 1.44 -14.37
C SER A 151 -5.49 0.08 -14.02
N LEU A 152 -5.29 -0.33 -12.77
CA LEU A 152 -5.83 -1.56 -12.18
C LEU A 152 -6.45 -1.26 -10.82
N ASP A 153 -7.69 -1.72 -10.62
CA ASP A 153 -8.32 -1.72 -9.31
C ASP A 153 -7.99 -3.02 -8.57
N TYR A 154 -7.76 -2.91 -7.26
CA TYR A 154 -7.54 -4.04 -6.37
C TYR A 154 -8.10 -3.80 -4.98
N LEU A 155 -8.42 -4.88 -4.28
CA LEU A 155 -8.81 -4.84 -2.88
C LEU A 155 -7.54 -4.76 -2.02
N LEU A 156 -7.36 -3.67 -1.29
CA LEU A 156 -6.27 -3.53 -0.32
C LEU A 156 -6.55 -4.38 0.93
N GLY A 157 -7.80 -4.34 1.39
CA GLY A 157 -8.22 -4.96 2.64
C GLY A 157 -9.56 -4.43 3.10
N THR A 158 -9.90 -4.72 4.35
CA THR A 158 -11.21 -4.43 4.94
C THR A 158 -11.07 -3.85 6.33
N PHE A 159 -11.79 -2.76 6.60
CA PHE A 159 -12.02 -2.30 7.96
C PHE A 159 -13.15 -3.11 8.59
N THR A 160 -12.86 -3.74 9.72
CA THR A 160 -13.83 -4.52 10.50
C THR A 160 -14.09 -3.77 11.81
N PRO A 161 -15.36 -3.49 12.18
CA PRO A 161 -15.66 -2.85 13.46
C PRO A 161 -15.16 -3.67 14.64
N ASN A 162 -14.40 -3.04 15.53
CA ASN A 162 -14.00 -3.69 16.77
C ASN A 162 -15.23 -3.92 17.66
N ASN A 163 -15.28 -5.06 18.34
CA ASN A 163 -16.40 -5.46 19.21
C ASN A 163 -17.76 -5.59 18.48
N GLY A 164 -17.75 -5.76 17.15
CA GLY A 164 -18.95 -6.02 16.33
C GLY A 164 -19.74 -4.78 15.92
N ALA A 165 -19.51 -3.62 16.51
CA ALA A 165 -20.08 -2.35 16.07
C ALA A 165 -19.18 -1.16 16.43
N ALA A 166 -18.96 -0.26 15.47
CA ALA A 166 -18.26 1.00 15.69
C ALA A 166 -19.23 2.07 16.23
N PRO A 167 -18.74 3.10 16.93
CA PRO A 167 -19.54 4.29 17.20
C PRO A 167 -20.08 4.94 15.91
N ALA A 168 -21.27 5.55 15.98
CA ALA A 168 -21.72 6.37 14.87
C ALA A 168 -20.83 7.62 14.75
N GLY A 169 -20.46 8.02 13.53
CA GLY A 169 -19.55 9.12 13.31
C GLY A 169 -18.88 9.11 11.94
N ASN A 170 -17.98 10.07 11.74
CA ASN A 170 -17.18 10.16 10.52
C ASN A 170 -15.80 9.53 10.76
N TYR A 171 -15.42 8.66 9.83
CA TYR A 171 -14.18 7.91 9.83
C TYR A 171 -13.35 8.27 8.61
N GLU A 172 -12.05 8.48 8.79
CA GLU A 172 -11.10 8.90 7.76
C GLU A 172 -9.86 8.00 7.76
N PHE A 173 -9.38 7.68 6.56
CA PHE A 173 -8.16 6.92 6.28
C PHE A 173 -7.42 7.57 5.12
N TYR A 174 -6.11 7.74 5.27
CA TYR A 174 -5.34 8.64 4.40
C TYR A 174 -4.31 7.93 3.52
N ALA A 175 -3.59 6.96 4.09
CA ALA A 175 -2.29 6.58 3.54
C ALA A 175 -2.21 5.10 3.22
N SER A 176 -1.89 4.78 1.97
CA SER A 176 -1.48 3.44 1.54
C SER A 176 -0.34 3.52 0.52
N GLY A 177 0.49 2.48 0.49
CA GLY A 177 1.61 2.34 -0.45
C GLY A 177 1.66 0.96 -1.09
N LEU A 178 2.27 0.90 -2.27
CA LEU A 178 2.57 -0.32 -3.01
C LEU A 178 4.07 -0.35 -3.29
N THR A 179 4.75 -1.36 -2.77
CA THR A 179 6.21 -1.53 -2.86
C THR A 179 6.54 -2.81 -3.59
N MET A 180 7.57 -2.77 -4.44
CA MET A 180 8.15 -3.95 -5.05
C MET A 180 9.43 -4.33 -4.32
N TYR A 181 9.54 -5.60 -3.93
CA TYR A 181 10.70 -6.17 -3.25
C TYR A 181 11.45 -7.13 -4.17
N PHE A 182 12.77 -7.14 -4.03
CA PHE A 182 13.71 -7.94 -4.80
C PHE A 182 14.59 -8.72 -3.84
N TYR A 183 14.66 -10.03 -4.03
CA TYR A 183 15.54 -10.91 -3.29
C TYR A 183 16.45 -11.67 -4.26
N GLY A 184 17.72 -11.76 -3.93
CA GLY A 184 18.65 -12.54 -4.73
C GLY A 184 20.11 -12.39 -4.34
N THR A 185 20.98 -12.64 -5.32
CA THR A 185 22.43 -12.43 -5.17
C THR A 185 22.82 -11.10 -5.76
N VAL A 186 23.37 -10.22 -4.93
CA VAL A 186 23.86 -8.91 -5.33
C VAL A 186 25.37 -8.92 -5.40
N ARG A 187 25.94 -8.40 -6.48
CA ARG A 187 27.37 -8.20 -6.65
C ARG A 187 27.71 -6.73 -6.44
N ALA A 188 28.66 -6.45 -5.56
CA ALA A 188 29.17 -5.10 -5.34
C ALA A 188 30.67 -5.10 -4.97
N PRO A 189 31.34 -3.94 -5.03
CA PRO A 189 32.72 -3.83 -4.58
C PRO A 189 32.87 -4.19 -3.10
N LYS A 190 33.91 -4.93 -2.77
CA LYS A 190 34.36 -5.11 -1.39
C LYS A 190 34.85 -3.76 -0.88
N LEU A 191 34.35 -3.34 0.28
CA LEU A 191 34.79 -2.11 0.94
C LEU A 191 35.81 -2.41 2.04
N ASP A 192 36.74 -1.50 2.25
CA ASP A 192 37.61 -1.48 3.43
C ASP A 192 36.92 -0.84 4.65
N ASP A 193 37.62 -0.76 5.78
CA ASP A 193 37.10 -0.19 7.03
C ASP A 193 36.72 1.30 6.91
N ASN A 194 37.18 2.01 5.87
CA ASN A 194 36.85 3.41 5.60
C ASN A 194 35.72 3.55 4.56
N GLY A 195 35.16 2.44 4.08
CA GLY A 195 34.12 2.42 3.06
C GLY A 195 34.63 2.62 1.63
N ALA A 196 35.94 2.54 1.39
CA ALA A 196 36.53 2.65 0.05
C ALA A 196 36.61 1.27 -0.64
N PRO A 197 36.46 1.19 -1.97
CA PRO A 197 36.63 -0.07 -2.68
C PRO A 197 38.05 -0.64 -2.52
N VAL A 198 38.15 -1.91 -2.15
CA VAL A 198 39.40 -2.67 -2.17
C VAL A 198 39.78 -2.95 -3.61
N LEU A 199 40.98 -2.55 -4.03
CA LEU A 199 41.46 -2.73 -5.39
C LEU A 199 42.37 -3.97 -5.51
N ASP A 200 42.35 -4.60 -6.67
CA ASP A 200 43.26 -5.69 -7.03
C ASP A 200 44.64 -5.16 -7.52
N GLY A 201 45.50 -6.07 -7.98
CA GLY A 201 46.84 -5.71 -8.48
C GLY A 201 46.86 -4.87 -9.76
N ASN A 202 45.73 -4.76 -10.45
CA ASN A 202 45.56 -3.95 -11.66
C ASN A 202 44.87 -2.60 -11.37
N GLY A 203 44.42 -2.39 -10.13
CA GLY A 203 43.68 -1.20 -9.72
C GLY A 203 42.16 -1.30 -9.91
N ASP A 204 41.63 -2.49 -10.22
CA ASP A 204 40.20 -2.72 -10.38
C ASP A 204 39.54 -3.11 -9.03
N PRO A 205 38.29 -2.69 -8.76
CA PRO A 205 37.60 -3.09 -7.53
C PRO A 205 37.40 -4.61 -7.44
N VAL A 206 37.78 -5.18 -6.30
CA VAL A 206 37.47 -6.57 -5.95
C VAL A 206 35.98 -6.68 -5.71
N LEU A 207 35.28 -7.53 -6.47
CA LEU A 207 33.85 -7.74 -6.33
C LEU A 207 33.54 -8.89 -5.36
N VAL A 208 32.46 -8.76 -4.62
CA VAL A 208 31.91 -9.78 -3.70
C VAL A 208 30.42 -9.99 -3.98
N ASP A 209 29.97 -11.23 -3.75
CA ASP A 209 28.59 -11.64 -3.93
C ASP A 209 27.90 -11.77 -2.56
N PHE A 210 26.78 -11.07 -2.42
CA PHE A 210 25.92 -11.08 -1.24
C PHE A 210 24.67 -11.90 -1.57
N VAL A 211 24.62 -13.14 -1.06
CA VAL A 211 23.50 -14.07 -1.28
C VAL A 211 22.37 -13.75 -0.30
N ASN A 212 21.12 -13.73 -0.77
CA ASN A 212 19.94 -13.30 -0.01
C ASN A 212 19.97 -11.80 0.38
N ALA A 213 20.46 -10.95 -0.52
CA ALA A 213 20.32 -9.52 -0.37
C ALA A 213 18.90 -9.07 -0.78
N GLU A 214 18.38 -8.06 -0.10
CA GLU A 214 17.04 -7.50 -0.27
C GLU A 214 17.12 -6.06 -0.79
N GLY A 215 16.36 -5.74 -1.82
CA GLY A 215 16.19 -4.38 -2.32
C GLY A 215 14.72 -4.06 -2.53
N SER A 216 14.35 -2.79 -2.52
CA SER A 216 12.97 -2.38 -2.81
C SER A 216 12.89 -0.96 -3.37
N PHE A 217 11.76 -0.66 -3.98
CA PHE A 217 11.32 0.70 -4.26
C PHE A 217 9.79 0.79 -4.19
N GLU A 218 9.28 1.97 -3.85
CA GLU A 218 7.86 2.26 -3.90
C GLU A 218 7.43 2.51 -5.35
N ILE A 219 6.39 1.80 -5.80
CA ILE A 219 5.79 2.00 -7.13
C ILE A 219 4.82 3.18 -7.11
N ALA A 220 3.98 3.21 -6.07
CA ALA A 220 2.90 4.16 -5.94
C ALA A 220 2.47 4.28 -4.48
N SER A 221 2.02 5.48 -4.12
CA SER A 221 1.31 5.73 -2.86
C SER A 221 0.13 6.65 -3.08
N THR A 222 -0.78 6.67 -2.11
CA THR A 222 -1.85 7.68 -2.03
C THR A 222 -1.22 9.05 -1.80
N ALA A 223 -1.83 10.11 -2.32
CA ALA A 223 -1.29 11.47 -2.20
C ALA A 223 -1.04 11.91 -0.74
N CYS A 224 -1.81 11.37 0.21
CA CYS A 224 -1.71 11.69 1.63
C CYS A 224 -0.64 10.90 2.40
N ALA A 225 0.13 10.02 1.74
CA ALA A 225 1.18 9.25 2.42
C ALA A 225 2.26 10.14 3.05
N VAL A 226 2.49 11.33 2.48
CA VAL A 226 3.49 12.31 2.94
C VAL A 226 2.87 13.44 3.78
N GLN A 227 1.55 13.62 3.70
CA GLN A 227 0.81 14.66 4.41
C GLN A 227 -0.37 14.05 5.18
N THR A 228 -0.14 13.76 6.45
CA THR A 228 -1.16 13.22 7.35
C THR A 228 -2.03 14.36 7.88
N GLY A 229 -3.18 14.60 7.25
CA GLY A 229 -4.12 15.62 7.74
C GLY A 229 -5.30 15.94 6.82
N PRO A 230 -6.30 16.69 7.34
CA PRO A 230 -7.58 16.96 6.68
C PRO A 230 -7.47 17.90 5.46
N THR A 231 -6.29 18.42 5.16
CA THR A 231 -6.03 19.23 3.96
C THR A 231 -5.69 18.38 2.74
N CYS A 232 -5.58 17.06 2.90
CA CYS A 232 -5.28 16.18 1.79
C CYS A 232 -6.52 15.94 0.90
N PRO A 233 -6.41 15.99 -0.43
CA PRO A 233 -7.56 15.82 -1.32
C PRO A 233 -8.00 14.36 -1.55
N ASP A 234 -7.15 13.37 -1.24
CA ASP A 234 -7.40 11.95 -1.54
C ASP A 234 -7.61 11.13 -0.27
N ILE A 235 -8.76 11.35 0.39
CA ILE A 235 -9.12 10.74 1.67
C ILE A 235 -10.18 9.66 1.46
N PHE A 236 -10.02 8.52 2.11
CA PHE A 236 -11.09 7.54 2.27
C PHE A 236 -11.91 7.89 3.52
N ALA A 237 -13.16 8.30 3.31
CA ALA A 237 -14.08 8.69 4.37
C ALA A 237 -15.35 7.83 4.39
N ARG A 238 -15.84 7.50 5.59
CA ARG A 238 -17.15 6.89 5.79
C ARG A 238 -17.91 7.57 6.92
N THR A 239 -19.21 7.74 6.73
CA THR A 239 -20.13 8.08 7.81
C THR A 239 -20.81 6.81 8.30
N ALA A 240 -20.47 6.35 9.49
CA ALA A 240 -21.13 5.22 10.13
C ALA A 240 -22.41 5.69 10.81
N VAL A 241 -23.54 5.08 10.44
CA VAL A 241 -24.86 5.37 11.02
C VAL A 241 -25.36 4.17 11.82
N ALA A 242 -25.95 4.45 12.98
CA ALA A 242 -26.62 3.41 13.73
C ALA A 242 -27.91 3.02 12.99
N ALA A 243 -28.16 1.72 12.84
CA ALA A 243 -29.43 1.23 12.33
C ALA A 243 -30.59 1.87 13.13
N PRO A 244 -31.68 2.31 12.47
CA PRO A 244 -32.83 2.85 13.18
C PRO A 244 -33.31 1.83 14.20
N VAL A 245 -33.27 2.17 15.49
CA VAL A 245 -33.77 1.28 16.55
C VAL A 245 -35.26 1.05 16.24
N PRO A 246 -35.70 -0.18 15.94
CA PRO A 246 -37.12 -0.45 15.73
C PRO A 246 -37.82 -0.10 17.03
N VAL A 247 -38.63 0.96 17.03
CA VAL A 247 -39.41 1.33 18.20
C VAL A 247 -40.28 0.10 18.51
N PRO A 248 -40.12 -0.56 19.68
CA PRO A 248 -40.85 -1.78 19.96
C PRO A 248 -42.35 -1.51 19.79
N ALA A 249 -43.12 -2.46 19.26
CA ALA A 249 -44.58 -2.32 19.13
C ALA A 249 -45.26 -1.90 20.45
N ALA A 250 -44.62 -2.22 21.59
CA ALA A 250 -44.99 -1.74 22.92
C ALA A 250 -45.07 -0.21 23.03
N PHE A 251 -44.20 0.56 22.36
CA PHE A 251 -44.24 2.03 22.36
C PHE A 251 -45.53 2.56 21.72
N TRP A 252 -46.04 1.88 20.70
CA TRP A 252 -47.36 2.16 20.11
C TRP A 252 -48.52 1.71 21.03
N LEU A 253 -48.33 0.63 21.79
CA LEU A 253 -49.31 0.16 22.79
C LEU A 253 -49.39 1.09 24.01
N PHE A 254 -48.28 1.69 24.46
CA PHE A 254 -48.29 2.67 25.54
C PHE A 254 -49.01 3.97 25.15
N GLY A 255 -48.81 4.44 23.91
CA GLY A 255 -49.52 5.62 23.40
C GLY A 255 -51.04 5.41 23.27
N SER A 256 -51.48 4.22 22.85
CA SER A 256 -52.90 3.89 22.72
C SER A 256 -53.58 3.58 24.07
N ALA A 257 -52.88 2.94 25.01
CA ALA A 257 -53.40 2.69 26.36
C ALA A 257 -53.61 3.98 27.17
N MET A 258 -52.71 4.95 27.07
CA MET A 258 -52.84 6.27 27.73
C MET A 258 -54.08 7.05 27.24
N LEU A 259 -54.36 7.03 25.93
CA LEU A 259 -55.56 7.66 25.37
C LEU A 259 -56.86 6.95 25.83
N GLY A 260 -56.82 5.61 25.97
CA GLY A 260 -57.94 4.83 26.48
C GLY A 260 -58.31 5.13 27.95
N PHE A 261 -57.31 5.33 28.82
CA PHE A 261 -57.55 5.63 30.24
C PHE A 261 -58.06 7.05 30.49
N VAL A 262 -57.64 8.05 29.70
CA VAL A 262 -58.21 9.40 29.78
C VAL A 262 -59.69 9.41 29.38
N GLY A 263 -60.08 8.60 28.39
CA GLY A 263 -61.49 8.43 28.00
C GLY A 263 -62.35 7.74 29.06
N TYR A 264 -61.80 6.77 29.80
CA TYR A 264 -62.53 6.02 30.83
C TYR A 264 -62.77 6.86 32.10
N SER A 265 -61.81 7.73 32.47
CA SER A 265 -61.94 8.61 33.65
C SER A 265 -63.06 9.65 33.56
N ARG A 266 -63.53 9.99 32.34
CA ARG A 266 -64.60 10.97 32.11
C ARG A 266 -66.03 10.42 32.22
N ARG A 267 -66.22 9.10 32.33
CA ARG A 267 -67.57 8.48 32.43
C ARG A 267 -68.02 8.14 33.85
N GLY A 268 -67.21 8.41 34.88
CA GLY A 268 -67.52 8.06 36.28
C GLY A 268 -68.30 9.10 37.09
N VAL A 269 -68.59 10.30 36.55
CA VAL A 269 -69.24 11.39 37.29
C VAL A 269 -70.54 11.81 36.61
N SER A 270 -71.54 10.93 36.58
CA SER A 270 -72.96 11.30 36.38
C SER A 270 -73.87 10.12 36.69
N ALA A 271 -74.08 9.83 37.98
CA ALA A 271 -75.26 9.09 38.44
C ALA A 271 -75.43 9.30 39.96
N ARG A 272 -76.07 10.40 40.36
CA ARG A 272 -76.80 10.50 41.62
C ARG A 272 -77.96 11.51 41.49
N LEU A 273 -79.10 11.17 42.10
CA LEU A 273 -80.39 11.87 42.22
C LEU A 273 -81.44 11.50 41.15
N VAL A 274 -82.39 10.63 41.49
CA VAL A 274 -83.64 10.90 42.25
C VAL A 274 -83.95 9.68 43.12
#